data_AF-A0AAE0EAS5-F1
#
_entry.id   AF-A0AAE0EAS5-F1
#
_cell.length_a   1.000
_cell.length_b   1.000
_cell.length_c   1.000
_cell.angle_alpha   90.00
_cell.angle_beta   90.00
_cell.angle_gamma   90.00
#
_symmetry.space_group_name_H-M   'P 1'
#
loop_
_entity.id
_entity.type
_entity.pdbx_description
1 polymer ?
#
loop_
_entity_poly.entity_id
_entity_poly.type
_entity_poly.pdbx_seq_one_letter_code
_entity_poly.pdbx_strand_id
1 'polypeptide(L)'
;MARRRYNKLKGLKGDDGIWKNDKASMKFIANSYFKNPFSARPISLNYVSLPCLFPVLEESVIVDLNKEVSEVEVRANLFRIGGLKAHGLDGFPAAFFQNQWGYL
;
A
#
# COMPACT_ATOMS: atom_id res chain seq x y z
N MET A 1 27.36 19.23 -7.40
CA MET A 1 28.02 17.96 -7.79
C MET A 1 28.22 16.95 -6.66
N ALA A 2 28.31 17.35 -5.38
CA ALA A 2 28.59 16.44 -4.25
C ALA A 2 27.61 15.26 -4.13
N ARG A 3 26.29 15.52 -4.24
CA ARG A 3 25.25 14.48 -4.11
C ARG A 3 25.33 13.39 -5.18
N ARG A 4 25.66 13.75 -6.43
CA ARG A 4 25.81 12.79 -7.54
C ARG A 4 27.01 11.86 -7.35
N ARG A 5 28.10 12.36 -6.75
CA ARG A 5 29.28 11.53 -6.43
C ARG A 5 29.00 10.60 -5.25
N TYR A 6 28.30 11.08 -4.22
CA TYR A 6 27.92 10.28 -3.05
C TYR A 6 26.97 9.13 -3.42
N ASN A 7 25.97 9.40 -4.26
CA ASN A 7 24.97 8.40 -4.67
C ASN A 7 25.45 7.47 -5.80
N LYS A 8 26.71 7.58 -6.24
CA LYS A 8 27.23 6.71 -7.30
C LYS A 8 27.46 5.33 -6.73
N LEU A 9 26.62 4.38 -7.12
CA LEU A 9 26.82 2.96 -6.84
C LEU A 9 28.13 2.50 -7.49
N LYS A 10 29.04 1.97 -6.67
CA LYS A 10 30.36 1.46 -7.12
C LYS A 10 30.31 -0.04 -7.46
N GLY A 11 29.30 -0.74 -6.97
CA GLY A 11 29.12 -2.17 -7.13
C GLY A 11 27.78 -2.63 -6.58
N LEU A 12 27.33 -3.81 -7.02
CA LEU A 12 26.16 -4.51 -6.48
C LEU A 12 26.52 -5.97 -6.24
N LYS A 13 25.98 -6.55 -5.16
CA LYS A 13 26.14 -7.97 -4.86
C LYS A 13 25.01 -8.75 -5.54
N GLY A 14 25.36 -9.78 -6.31
CA GLY A 14 24.39 -10.66 -6.94
C GLY A 14 23.85 -11.73 -5.98
N ASP A 15 22.86 -12.48 -6.45
CA ASP A 15 22.27 -13.61 -5.71
C ASP A 15 23.26 -14.78 -5.54
N ASP A 16 24.27 -14.84 -6.40
CA ASP A 16 25.46 -15.71 -6.28
C ASP A 16 26.39 -15.32 -5.12
N GLY A 17 26.10 -14.20 -4.44
CA GLY A 17 26.89 -13.67 -3.35
C GLY A 17 28.14 -12.91 -3.82
N ILE A 18 28.34 -12.73 -5.13
CA ILE A 18 29.54 -12.13 -5.71
C ILE A 18 29.30 -10.64 -5.99
N TRP A 19 30.27 -9.80 -5.66
CA TRP A 19 30.24 -8.37 -5.98
C TRP A 19 30.58 -8.13 -7.45
N LYS A 20 29.72 -7.38 -8.14
CA LYS A 20 29.91 -6.99 -9.54
C LYS A 20 29.94 -5.47 -9.65
N ASN A 21 30.99 -4.97 -10.30
CA ASN A 21 31.27 -3.54 -10.44
C ASN A 21 31.18 -3.06 -11.89
N ASP A 22 31.04 -3.99 -12.83
CA ASP A 22 30.83 -3.65 -14.23
C ASP A 22 29.36 -3.21 -14.48
N LYS A 23 29.18 -2.26 -15.39
CA LYS A 23 27.90 -1.62 -15.64
C LYS A 23 26.83 -2.60 -16.14
N ALA A 24 27.22 -3.61 -16.91
CA ALA A 24 26.29 -4.57 -17.50
C ALA A 24 25.70 -5.50 -16.43
N SER A 25 26.57 -6.08 -15.60
CA SER A 25 26.18 -6.93 -14.48
C SER A 25 25.39 -6.17 -13.42
N MET A 26 25.82 -4.95 -13.06
CA MET A 26 25.06 -4.12 -12.11
C MET A 26 23.66 -3.80 -12.63
N LYS A 27 23.52 -3.49 -13.94
CA LYS A 27 22.21 -3.28 -14.57
C LYS A 27 21.36 -4.55 -14.52
N PHE A 28 21.95 -5.71 -14.77
CA PHE A 28 21.26 -6.99 -14.70
C PHE A 28 20.76 -7.28 -13.28
N ILE A 29 21.61 -7.13 -12.26
CA ILE A 29 21.25 -7.33 -10.85
C ILE A 29 20.08 -6.43 -10.46
N ALA A 30 20.17 -5.13 -10.73
CA ALA A 30 19.11 -4.18 -10.41
C ALA A 30 17.79 -4.55 -11.11
N ASN A 31 17.85 -4.88 -12.40
CA ASN A 31 16.65 -5.22 -13.18
C ASN A 31 16.01 -6.53 -12.67
N SER A 32 16.81 -7.56 -12.42
CA SER A 32 16.33 -8.84 -11.88
C SER A 32 15.68 -8.68 -10.51
N TYR A 33 16.34 -7.93 -9.61
CA TYR A 33 15.85 -7.64 -8.27
C TYR A 33 14.48 -6.98 -8.30
N PHE A 34 14.30 -5.94 -9.12
CA PHE A 34 13.02 -5.22 -9.18
C PHE A 34 11.96 -5.95 -10.00
N LYS A 35 12.32 -6.85 -10.92
CA LYS A 35 11.34 -7.67 -11.66
C LYS A 35 10.76 -8.80 -10.83
N ASN A 36 11.55 -9.41 -9.95
CA ASN A 36 11.14 -10.60 -9.20
C ASN A 36 9.84 -10.39 -8.37
N PRO A 37 9.66 -9.28 -7.63
CA PRO A 37 8.41 -9.01 -6.91
C PRO A 37 7.17 -8.86 -7.80
N PHE A 38 7.35 -8.43 -9.06
CA PHE A 38 6.26 -8.24 -10.03
C PHE A 38 6.15 -9.39 -11.03
N SER A 39 6.94 -10.44 -10.86
CA SER A 39 6.76 -11.67 -11.63
C SER A 39 5.50 -12.38 -11.13
N ALA A 40 4.73 -12.95 -12.06
CA ALA A 40 3.57 -13.75 -11.72
C ALA A 40 4.04 -14.98 -10.92
N ARG A 41 4.05 -14.87 -9.59
CA ARG A 41 4.15 -16.05 -8.74
C ARG A 41 2.84 -16.81 -8.92
N PRO A 42 2.88 -18.12 -9.26
CA PRO A 42 1.69 -18.93 -9.06
C PRO A 42 1.35 -18.78 -7.58
N ILE A 43 0.20 -18.16 -7.31
CA ILE A 43 -0.37 -18.17 -5.98
C ILE A 43 -0.66 -19.65 -5.76
N SER A 44 0.25 -20.36 -5.10
CA SER A 44 -0.16 -21.55 -4.37
C SER A 44 -1.09 -20.98 -3.32
N LEU A 45 -2.39 -21.01 -3.62
CA LEU A 45 -3.44 -20.94 -2.64
C LEU A 45 -3.32 -22.22 -1.82
N ASN A 46 -2.20 -22.36 -1.10
CA ASN A 46 -2.21 -23.03 0.18
C ASN A 46 -3.13 -22.13 0.99
N TYR A 47 -4.44 -22.38 0.88
CA TYR A 47 -5.37 -22.07 1.94
C TYR A 47 -4.79 -22.80 3.14
N VAL A 48 -3.87 -22.13 3.84
CA VAL A 48 -3.61 -22.40 5.24
C VAL A 48 -5.00 -22.28 5.81
N SER A 49 -5.59 -23.42 6.16
CA SER A 49 -6.84 -23.46 6.89
C SER A 49 -6.56 -22.64 8.14
N LEU A 50 -6.96 -21.37 8.11
CA LEU A 50 -6.78 -20.49 9.23
C LEU A 50 -7.58 -21.16 10.35
N PRO A 51 -6.94 -21.58 11.45
CA PRO A 51 -7.62 -22.32 12.51
C PRO A 51 -8.71 -21.49 13.20
N CYS A 52 -8.81 -20.21 12.85
CA CYS A 52 -9.83 -19.29 13.26
C CYS A 52 -10.70 -18.96 12.04
N LEU A 53 -11.75 -19.77 11.81
CA LEU A 53 -12.92 -19.29 11.09
C LEU A 53 -13.34 -17.96 11.74
N PHE A 54 -13.71 -16.97 10.91
CA PHE A 54 -14.19 -15.69 11.41
C PHE A 54 -15.29 -15.95 12.46
N PRO A 55 -15.24 -15.28 13.62
CA PRO A 55 -16.26 -15.47 14.64
C PRO A 55 -17.63 -15.18 14.02
N VAL A 56 -18.63 -15.97 14.41
CA VAL A 56 -20.02 -15.68 14.03
C VAL A 56 -20.32 -14.30 14.58
N LEU A 57 -20.67 -13.36 13.69
CA LEU A 57 -21.04 -12.01 14.09
C LEU A 57 -22.34 -12.08 14.89
N GLU A 58 -22.41 -11.29 15.97
CA GLU A 58 -23.67 -11.11 16.67
C GLU A 58 -24.72 -10.51 15.72
N GLU A 59 -25.98 -10.87 15.91
CA GLU A 59 -27.09 -10.40 15.08
C GLU A 59 -27.18 -8.86 15.09
N SER A 60 -26.87 -8.22 16.22
CA SER A 60 -26.73 -6.77 16.36
C SER A 60 -25.73 -6.17 15.36
N VAL A 61 -24.55 -6.78 15.23
CA VAL A 61 -23.49 -6.35 14.31
C VAL A 61 -23.90 -6.56 12.86
N ILE A 62 -24.59 -7.66 12.56
CA ILE A 62 -25.11 -7.91 11.21
C ILE A 62 -26.15 -6.86 10.84
N VAL A 63 -27.07 -6.54 11.75
CA VAL A 63 -28.07 -5.50 11.55
C VAL A 63 -27.40 -4.16 11.34
N ASP A 64 -26.42 -3.80 12.17
CA ASP A 64 -25.67 -2.55 12.04
C ASP A 64 -24.91 -2.43 10.71
N LEU A 65 -24.27 -3.52 10.25
CA LEU A 65 -23.56 -3.56 8.97
C LEU A 65 -24.49 -3.46 7.75
N ASN A 66 -25.76 -3.83 7.90
CA ASN A 66 -26.78 -3.75 6.84
C ASN A 66 -27.58 -2.45 6.87
N LYS A 67 -27.29 -1.52 7.79
CA LYS A 67 -27.96 -0.21 7.81
C LYS A 67 -27.60 0.61 6.58
N GLU A 68 -28.54 1.43 6.15
CA GLU A 68 -28.27 2.44 5.14
C GLU A 68 -27.24 3.44 5.67
N VAL A 69 -26.29 3.80 4.81
CA VAL A 69 -25.28 4.82 5.12
C VAL A 69 -25.98 6.16 5.28
N SER A 70 -25.85 6.76 6.46
CA SER A 70 -26.47 8.06 6.76
C SER A 70 -25.49 9.22 6.57
N GLU A 71 -25.99 10.40 6.22
CA GLU A 71 -25.17 11.61 6.12
C GLU A 71 -24.45 11.92 7.44
N VAL A 72 -25.12 11.70 8.57
CA VAL A 72 -24.56 11.90 9.92
C VAL A 72 -23.36 10.98 10.14
N GLU A 73 -23.48 9.71 9.74
CA GLU A 73 -22.39 8.73 9.81
C GLU A 73 -21.24 9.11 8.89
N VAL A 74 -21.53 9.50 7.64
CA VAL A 74 -20.51 9.93 6.67
C VAL A 74 -19.74 11.12 7.22
N ARG A 75 -20.44 12.14 7.73
CA ARG A 75 -19.82 13.29 8.37
C ARG A 75 -18.96 12.88 9.56
N ALA A 76 -19.50 12.10 10.49
CA ALA A 76 -18.77 11.68 11.69
C ALA A 76 -17.48 10.93 11.32
N ASN A 77 -17.55 10.01 10.35
CA ASN A 77 -16.39 9.26 9.88
C ASN A 77 -15.40 10.14 9.12
N LEU A 78 -15.86 11.04 8.25
CA LEU A 78 -15.01 11.96 7.50
C LEU A 78 -14.14 12.81 8.44
N PHE A 79 -14.71 13.34 9.53
CA PHE A 79 -13.98 14.16 10.50
C PHE A 79 -13.08 13.34 11.44
N ARG A 80 -13.19 12.00 11.46
CA ARG A 80 -12.25 11.11 12.16
C ARG A 80 -11.00 10.80 11.31
N ILE A 81 -11.04 11.04 10.00
CA ILE A 81 -9.89 10.87 9.12
C ILE A 81 -8.89 12.01 9.37
N GLY A 82 -7.61 11.67 9.55
CA GLY A 82 -6.57 12.68 9.66
C GLY A 82 -6.48 13.52 8.39
N GLY A 83 -6.44 14.85 8.50
CA GLY A 83 -6.66 15.76 7.37
C GLY A 83 -5.76 15.53 6.14
N LEU A 84 -4.50 15.12 6.33
CA LEU A 84 -3.55 14.80 5.24
C LEU A 84 -3.58 13.32 4.80
N LYS A 85 -4.54 12.53 5.29
CA LYS A 85 -4.75 11.16 4.83
C LYS A 85 -5.69 11.16 3.62
N ALA A 86 -5.75 10.02 2.96
CA ALA A 86 -6.67 9.75 1.85
C ALA A 86 -6.46 10.66 0.64
N HIS A 87 -5.20 10.82 0.18
CA HIS A 87 -4.97 11.29 -1.19
C HIS A 87 -5.51 10.23 -2.15
N GLY A 88 -6.73 10.42 -2.63
CA GLY A 88 -7.32 9.56 -3.65
C GLY A 88 -6.59 9.71 -4.99
N LEU A 89 -7.08 9.02 -6.03
CA LEU A 89 -6.62 9.26 -7.41
C LEU A 89 -6.84 10.71 -7.86
N ASP A 90 -7.78 11.40 -7.21
CA ASP A 90 -8.10 12.82 -7.38
C ASP A 90 -7.07 13.77 -6.75
N GLY A 91 -6.19 13.28 -5.87
CA GLY A 91 -5.16 14.05 -5.18
C GLY A 91 -5.67 14.92 -4.03
N PHE A 92 -6.98 14.93 -3.75
CA PHE A 92 -7.53 15.75 -2.66
C PHE A 92 -7.35 15.06 -1.31
N PRO A 93 -6.80 15.75 -0.30
CA PRO A 93 -6.72 15.22 1.06
C PRO A 93 -8.09 15.28 1.75
N ALA A 94 -8.30 14.46 2.80
CA ALA A 94 -9.53 14.48 3.59
C ALA A 94 -9.90 15.88 4.13
N ALA A 95 -8.89 16.72 4.43
CA ALA A 95 -9.07 18.11 4.85
C ALA A 95 -9.87 18.97 3.86
N PHE A 96 -9.79 18.68 2.56
CA PHE A 96 -10.59 19.39 1.56
C PHE A 96 -12.08 19.17 1.81
N PHE A 97 -12.51 17.91 1.90
CA PHE A 97 -13.91 17.55 2.12
C PHE A 97 -14.41 17.98 3.50
N GLN A 98 -13.56 17.91 4.53
CA GLN A 98 -13.89 18.42 5.87
C GLN A 98 -14.19 19.93 5.84
N ASN A 99 -13.39 20.72 5.11
CA ASN A 99 -13.58 22.16 4.99
C ASN A 99 -14.76 22.54 4.09
N GLN A 100 -15.05 21.73 3.07
CA GLN A 100 -16.14 21.99 2.11
C GLN A 100 -17.47 21.36 2.50
N TRP A 101 -17.56 20.61 3.61
CA TRP A 101 -18.76 19.88 4.01
C TRP A 101 -20.02 20.74 4.12
N GLY A 102 -19.90 22.01 4.51
CA GLY A 102 -21.05 22.94 4.61
C GLY A 102 -21.40 23.67 3.32
N TYR A 103 -20.63 23.45 2.25
CA TYR A 103 -20.76 24.15 0.96
C TYR A 103 -21.07 23.19 -0.21
N LEU A 104 -20.99 21.89 0.03
CA LEU A 104 -21.41 20.81 -0.86
C LEU A 104 -22.86 20.42 -0.55
#